data_AF-A0A1I6R365-F1
#
_entry.id   AF-A0A1I6R365-F1
#
_cell.length_a   1.000
_cell.length_b   1.000
_cell.length_c   1.000
_cell.angle_alpha   90.00
_cell.angle_beta   90.00
_cell.angle_gamma   90.00
#
_symmetry.space_group_name_H-M   'P 1'
#
loop_
_entity.id
_entity.type
_entity.pdbx_description
1 polymer ?
#
loop_
_entity_poly.entity_id
_entity_poly.type
_entity_poly.pdbx_seq_one_letter_code
_entity_poly.pdbx_strand_id
1 'polypeptide(L)'
;MTQLHDHVNKIVATQGVLFTKLHQHHWYVKGNKFFVLHEKFEELYDEVNGQFDEFAERLLTIGGSPYSTLQEFLDHSSISESPYTKEVSSDEMVKTVLADFETVVEDLEKGIELAGEAGDDVTEDMCIGYKTSLEKHMWMLRYYLG
;
A
#
# COMPACT_ATOMS: atom_id res chain seq x y z
N MET A 1 -9.27 -12.51 17.79
CA MET A 1 -7.92 -11.94 17.59
C MET A 1 -7.91 -10.58 18.28
N THR A 2 -6.75 -10.04 18.63
CA THR A 2 -6.69 -8.67 19.18
C THR A 2 -7.03 -7.68 18.06
N GLN A 3 -7.59 -6.52 18.39
CA GLN A 3 -7.93 -5.47 17.42
C GLN A 3 -6.72 -5.05 16.57
N LEU A 4 -5.52 -5.08 17.16
CA LEU A 4 -4.25 -4.85 16.46
C LEU A 4 -3.98 -5.93 15.39
N HIS A 5 -4.15 -7.22 15.71
CA HIS A 5 -3.91 -8.30 14.75
C HIS A 5 -4.84 -8.18 13.54
N ASP A 6 -6.12 -7.91 13.77
CA ASP A 6 -7.10 -7.76 12.69
C ASP A 6 -6.73 -6.57 11.79
N HIS A 7 -6.26 -5.47 12.39
CA HIS A 7 -5.86 -4.27 11.65
C HIS A 7 -4.55 -4.46 10.88
N VAL A 8 -3.54 -5.09 11.46
CA VAL A 8 -2.30 -5.45 10.74
C VAL A 8 -2.62 -6.38 9.57
N ASN A 9 -3.54 -7.33 9.75
CA ASN A 9 -3.94 -8.22 8.66
C ASN A 9 -4.66 -7.48 7.53
N LYS A 10 -5.45 -6.45 7.84
CA LYS A 10 -6.03 -5.53 6.86
C LYS A 10 -4.97 -4.79 6.06
N ILE A 11 -3.88 -4.35 6.72
CA ILE A 11 -2.72 -3.73 6.03
C ILE A 11 -2.10 -4.74 5.06
N VAL A 12 -1.87 -5.99 5.47
CA VAL A 12 -1.37 -7.07 4.59
C VAL A 12 -2.25 -7.25 3.35
N ALA A 13 -3.57 -7.36 3.53
CA ALA A 13 -4.51 -7.45 2.41
C ALA A 13 -4.44 -6.24 1.47
N THR A 14 -4.37 -5.04 2.04
CA THR A 14 -4.30 -3.78 1.30
C THR A 14 -3.01 -3.68 0.48
N GLN A 15 -1.87 -4.11 1.02
CA GLN A 15 -0.60 -4.14 0.28
C GLN A 15 -0.65 -5.13 -0.89
N GLY A 16 -1.27 -6.31 -0.72
CA GLY A 16 -1.44 -7.28 -1.81
C GLY A 16 -2.24 -6.71 -3.00
N VAL A 17 -3.31 -5.97 -2.71
CA VAL A 17 -4.07 -5.25 -3.76
C VAL A 17 -3.25 -4.11 -4.36
N LEU A 18 -2.56 -3.32 -3.53
CA LEU A 18 -1.75 -2.19 -3.99
C LEU A 18 -0.61 -2.62 -4.91
N PHE A 19 0.08 -3.71 -4.57
CA PHE A 19 1.11 -4.33 -5.39
C PHE A 19 0.60 -4.67 -6.80
N THR A 20 -0.61 -5.26 -6.86
CA THR A 20 -1.26 -5.63 -8.12
C THR A 20 -1.69 -4.40 -8.93
N LYS A 21 -2.24 -3.36 -8.26
CA LYS A 21 -2.59 -2.10 -8.91
C LYS A 21 -1.38 -1.37 -9.50
N LEU A 22 -0.26 -1.33 -8.77
CA LEU A 22 0.98 -0.71 -9.26
C LEU A 22 1.55 -1.46 -10.48
N HIS A 23 1.46 -2.80 -10.52
CA HIS A 23 1.76 -3.57 -11.72
C HIS A 23 0.86 -3.19 -12.91
N GLN A 24 -0.44 -3.00 -12.67
CA GLN A 24 -1.35 -2.54 -13.72
C GLN A 24 -0.92 -1.16 -14.25
N HIS A 25 -0.55 -0.22 -13.40
CA HIS A 25 -0.01 1.07 -13.83
C HIS A 25 1.29 0.91 -14.63
N HIS A 26 2.23 0.12 -14.11
CA HIS A 26 3.53 -0.16 -14.73
C HIS A 26 3.40 -0.77 -16.14
N TRP A 27 2.46 -1.71 -16.33
CA TRP A 27 2.24 -2.36 -17.63
C TRP A 27 1.48 -1.50 -18.64
N TYR A 28 0.52 -0.69 -18.18
CA TYR A 28 -0.39 0.04 -19.07
C TYR A 28 0.00 1.50 -19.32
N VAL A 29 0.96 2.05 -18.57
CA VAL A 29 1.45 3.41 -18.82
C VAL A 29 2.05 3.53 -20.23
N LYS A 30 1.80 4.65 -20.88
CA LYS A 30 2.26 4.95 -22.24
C LYS A 30 2.37 6.45 -22.48
N GLY A 31 2.88 6.84 -23.64
CA GLY A 31 3.00 8.25 -24.03
C GLY A 31 4.35 8.87 -23.62
N ASN A 32 4.43 10.20 -23.64
CA ASN A 32 5.68 10.94 -23.42
C ASN A 32 6.30 10.77 -22.02
N LYS A 33 5.51 10.32 -21.05
CA LYS A 33 5.91 10.07 -19.66
C LYS A 33 6.28 8.60 -19.39
N PHE A 34 6.26 7.74 -20.42
CA PHE A 34 6.41 6.29 -20.28
C PHE A 34 7.65 5.90 -19.47
N PHE A 35 8.85 6.26 -19.91
CA PHE A 35 10.08 5.79 -19.26
C PHE A 35 10.19 6.21 -17.80
N VAL A 36 9.75 7.44 -17.47
CA VAL A 36 9.80 7.96 -16.10
C VAL A 36 8.80 7.23 -15.20
N LEU A 37 7.56 7.08 -15.65
CA LEU A 37 6.52 6.49 -14.81
C LEU A 37 6.57 4.96 -14.77
N HIS A 38 7.03 4.31 -15.84
CA HIS A 38 7.22 2.87 -15.87
C HIS A 38 8.22 2.43 -14.78
N GLU A 39 9.39 3.06 -14.73
CA GLU A 39 10.40 2.83 -13.69
C GLU A 39 9.88 3.27 -12.31
N LYS A 40 9.16 4.40 -12.22
CA LYS A 40 8.62 4.86 -10.93
C LYS A 40 7.58 3.90 -10.35
N PHE A 41 6.69 3.33 -11.16
CA PHE A 41 5.72 2.35 -10.66
C PHE A 41 6.38 1.04 -10.23
N GLU A 42 7.53 0.68 -10.82
CA GLU A 42 8.37 -0.44 -10.37
C GLU A 42 9.01 -0.18 -9.02
N GLU A 43 9.67 0.96 -8.85
CA GLU A 43 10.21 1.39 -7.55
C GLU A 43 9.15 1.31 -6.44
N LEU A 44 7.92 1.75 -6.73
CA LEU A 44 6.82 1.72 -5.76
C LEU A 44 6.30 0.31 -5.49
N TYR A 45 6.14 -0.56 -6.49
CA TYR A 45 5.65 -1.91 -6.21
C TYR A 45 6.69 -2.75 -5.46
N ASP A 46 7.99 -2.49 -5.65
CA ASP A 46 9.06 -3.19 -4.94
C ASP A 46 9.06 -2.83 -3.45
N GLU A 47 8.88 -1.53 -3.14
CA GLU A 47 8.72 -1.07 -1.76
C GLU A 47 7.47 -1.65 -1.11
N VAL A 48 6.33 -1.60 -1.81
CA VAL A 48 5.06 -2.20 -1.35
C VAL A 48 5.21 -3.70 -1.10
N ASN A 49 5.94 -4.42 -1.96
CA ASN A 49 6.18 -5.85 -1.77
C ASN A 49 7.06 -6.13 -0.54
N GLY A 50 8.06 -5.29 -0.26
CA GLY A 50 8.84 -5.38 0.98
C GLY A 50 7.97 -5.17 2.22
N GLN A 51 7.13 -4.13 2.21
CA GLN A 51 6.21 -3.85 3.31
C GLN A 51 5.15 -4.93 3.49
N PHE A 52 4.64 -5.50 2.39
CA PHE A 52 3.71 -6.61 2.42
C PHE A 52 4.26 -7.81 3.21
N ASP A 53 5.51 -8.18 2.94
CA ASP A 53 6.19 -9.27 3.65
C ASP A 53 6.47 -8.90 5.12
N GLU A 54 7.04 -7.72 5.38
CA GLU A 54 7.34 -7.25 6.74
C GLU A 54 6.10 -7.25 7.66
N PHE A 55 4.95 -6.76 7.19
CA PHE A 55 3.71 -6.79 7.98
C PHE A 55 3.16 -8.20 8.18
N ALA A 56 3.27 -9.09 7.18
CA ALA A 56 2.83 -10.47 7.31
C ALA A 56 3.70 -11.24 8.32
N GLU A 57 5.03 -11.08 8.25
CA GLU A 57 5.96 -11.66 9.21
C GLU A 57 5.78 -11.07 10.61
N ARG A 58 5.51 -9.76 10.71
CA ARG A 58 5.21 -9.12 11.99
C ARG A 58 3.95 -9.71 12.61
N LEU A 59 2.90 -9.91 11.83
CA LEU A 59 1.65 -10.51 12.29
C LEU A 59 1.86 -11.93 12.81
N LEU A 60 2.64 -12.76 12.12
CA LEU A 60 3.03 -14.09 12.60
C LEU A 60 3.82 -14.01 13.91
N THR A 61 4.74 -13.06 14.01
CA THR A 61 5.61 -12.84 15.19
C THR A 61 4.79 -12.52 16.44
N ILE A 62 3.71 -11.74 16.31
CA ILE A 62 2.80 -11.41 17.43
C ILE A 62 1.68 -12.44 17.64
N GLY A 63 1.68 -13.55 16.88
CA GLY A 63 0.77 -14.68 17.06
C GLY A 63 -0.54 -14.60 16.27
N GLY A 64 -0.60 -13.75 15.24
CA GLY A 64 -1.70 -13.69 14.28
C GLY A 64 -1.53 -14.67 13.11
N SER A 65 -2.42 -14.55 12.12
CA SER A 65 -2.39 -15.37 10.90
C SER A 65 -2.70 -14.49 9.68
N PRO A 66 -1.71 -14.21 8.83
CA PRO A 66 -1.90 -13.32 7.69
C PRO A 66 -2.86 -13.93 6.67
N TYR A 67 -3.68 -13.09 6.07
CA TYR A 67 -4.35 -13.42 4.81
C TYR A 67 -3.30 -13.83 3.79
N SER A 68 -3.60 -14.83 2.97
CA SER A 68 -2.59 -15.45 2.09
C SER A 68 -3.15 -15.91 0.75
N THR A 69 -4.38 -15.50 0.43
CA THR A 69 -5.02 -15.79 -0.85
C THR A 69 -5.54 -14.50 -1.48
N LEU A 70 -5.61 -14.48 -2.81
CA LEU A 70 -6.09 -13.32 -3.56
C LEU A 70 -7.51 -12.91 -3.15
N GLN A 71 -8.39 -13.88 -2.88
CA GLN A 71 -9.76 -13.59 -2.45
C GLN A 71 -9.78 -12.90 -1.08
N GLU A 72 -8.97 -13.35 -0.13
CA GLU A 72 -8.86 -12.70 1.18
C GLU A 72 -8.33 -11.26 1.04
N PHE A 73 -7.38 -11.01 0.15
CA PHE A 73 -6.89 -9.66 -0.10
C PHE A 73 -8.00 -8.75 -0.64
N LEU A 74 -8.77 -9.24 -1.60
CA LEU A 74 -9.89 -8.50 -2.18
C LEU A 74 -11.02 -8.24 -1.17
N ASP A 75 -11.29 -9.20 -0.28
CA ASP A 75 -12.39 -9.10 0.70
C ASP A 75 -12.04 -8.17 1.88
N HIS A 76 -10.76 -7.99 2.18
CA HIS A 76 -10.30 -7.30 3.39
C HIS A 76 -9.50 -6.02 3.15
N SER A 77 -9.08 -5.75 1.91
CA SER A 77 -8.35 -4.52 1.56
C SER A 77 -9.18 -3.25 1.75
N SER A 78 -8.52 -2.16 2.16
CA SER A 78 -9.11 -0.81 2.20
C SER A 78 -9.27 -0.18 0.81
N ILE A 79 -8.48 -0.65 -0.15
CA ILE A 79 -8.52 -0.17 -1.53
C ILE A 79 -9.11 -1.23 -2.44
N SER A 80 -9.69 -0.78 -3.56
CA SER A 80 -10.23 -1.67 -4.59
C SER A 80 -9.44 -1.54 -5.88
N GLU A 81 -9.43 -2.62 -6.64
CA GLU A 81 -8.87 -2.66 -7.99
C GLU A 81 -9.98 -2.86 -9.04
N SER A 82 -9.65 -2.51 -10.28
CA SER A 82 -10.53 -2.72 -11.42
C SER A 82 -9.69 -2.85 -12.69
N PRO A 83 -10.12 -3.65 -13.67
CA PRO A 83 -9.39 -3.74 -14.93
C PRO A 83 -9.51 -2.45 -15.74
N TYR A 84 -8.43 -2.09 -16.44
CA TYR A 84 -8.48 -1.05 -17.46
C TYR A 84 -9.24 -1.53 -18.69
N THR A 85 -10.51 -1.11 -18.77
CA THR A 85 -11.40 -1.36 -19.91
C THR A 85 -11.30 -0.30 -21.01
N LYS A 86 -10.61 0.80 -20.72
CA LYS A 86 -10.32 1.92 -21.62
C LYS A 86 -8.94 2.49 -21.30
N GLU A 87 -8.44 3.33 -22.19
CA GLU A 87 -7.19 4.06 -21.94
C GLU A 87 -7.32 4.98 -20.72
N VAL A 88 -6.32 4.90 -19.85
CA VAL A 88 -6.15 5.74 -18.66
C VAL A 88 -4.93 6.62 -18.88
N SER A 89 -5.02 7.91 -18.59
CA SER A 89 -3.90 8.82 -18.78
C SER A 89 -2.85 8.64 -17.68
N SER A 90 -1.59 8.95 -17.98
CA SER A 90 -0.50 8.93 -16.99
C SER A 90 -0.81 9.76 -15.74
N ASP A 91 -1.46 10.92 -15.91
CA ASP A 91 -1.82 11.79 -14.78
C ASP A 91 -2.92 11.16 -13.92
N GLU A 92 -3.86 10.45 -14.54
CA GLU A 92 -4.90 9.73 -13.80
C GLU A 92 -4.33 8.53 -13.03
N MET A 93 -3.34 7.83 -13.61
CA MET A 93 -2.60 6.78 -12.89
C MET A 93 -1.93 7.34 -11.63
N VAL A 94 -1.22 8.48 -11.75
CA VAL A 94 -0.56 9.12 -10.60
C VAL A 94 -1.56 9.60 -9.56
N LYS A 95 -2.71 10.14 -9.97
CA LYS A 95 -3.80 10.51 -9.06
C LYS A 95 -4.39 9.30 -8.34
N THR A 96 -4.52 8.16 -9.02
CA THR A 96 -5.00 6.91 -8.42
C THR A 96 -4.03 6.44 -7.34
N VAL A 97 -2.72 6.43 -7.64
CA VAL A 97 -1.68 6.08 -6.66
C VAL A 97 -1.71 7.02 -5.45
N LEU A 98 -1.88 8.33 -5.66
CA LEU A 98 -2.02 9.29 -4.57
C LEU A 98 -3.22 9.00 -3.66
N ALA A 99 -4.39 8.71 -4.24
CA ALA A 99 -5.59 8.40 -3.47
C ALA A 99 -5.46 7.07 -2.70
N ASP A 100 -4.82 6.07 -3.31
CA ASP A 100 -4.52 4.81 -2.63
C ASP A 100 -3.54 5.03 -1.47
N PHE A 101 -2.49 5.82 -1.66
CA PHE A 101 -1.53 6.15 -0.60
C PHE A 101 -2.17 6.94 0.54
N GLU A 102 -3.09 7.87 0.26
CA GLU A 102 -3.88 8.55 1.29
C GLU A 102 -4.66 7.54 2.15
N THR A 103 -5.32 6.57 1.51
CA THR A 103 -6.05 5.50 2.23
C THR A 103 -5.11 4.63 3.07
N VAL A 104 -3.94 4.26 2.54
CA VAL A 104 -2.96 3.46 3.28
C VAL A 104 -2.37 4.25 4.45
N VAL A 105 -2.12 5.55 4.29
CA VAL A 105 -1.66 6.41 5.39
C VAL A 105 -2.69 6.45 6.52
N GLU A 106 -3.98 6.53 6.22
CA GLU A 106 -5.05 6.45 7.23
C GLU A 106 -5.06 5.09 7.96
N ASP A 107 -4.87 3.98 7.23
CA ASP A 107 -4.73 2.66 7.86
C ASP A 107 -3.48 2.60 8.76
N LEU A 108 -2.36 3.17 8.33
CA LEU A 108 -1.13 3.20 9.13
C LEU A 108 -1.29 4.06 10.38
N GLU A 109 -1.97 5.21 10.30
CA GLU A 109 -2.33 6.02 11.47
C GLU A 109 -3.13 5.22 12.49
N LYS A 110 -4.12 4.46 12.02
CA LYS A 110 -4.90 3.60 12.91
C LYS A 110 -4.06 2.45 13.49
N GLY A 111 -3.11 1.94 12.72
CA GLY A 111 -2.14 0.94 13.17
C GLY A 111 -1.25 1.47 14.30
N ILE A 112 -0.76 2.70 14.18
CA ILE A 112 0.03 3.39 15.22
C ILE A 112 -0.76 3.48 16.52
N GLU A 113 -2.01 3.97 16.46
CA GLU A 113 -2.89 4.09 17.64
C GLU A 113 -3.11 2.73 18.32
N LEU A 114 -3.49 1.70 17.56
CA LEU A 114 -3.78 0.37 18.09
C LEU A 114 -2.53 -0.33 18.65
N ALA A 115 -1.37 -0.11 18.03
CA ALA A 115 -0.11 -0.66 18.50
C ALA A 115 0.31 -0.01 19.83
N GLY A 116 0.19 1.31 19.93
CA GLY A 116 0.45 2.05 21.17
C GLY A 116 -0.50 1.63 22.31
N GLU A 117 -1.79 1.45 22.03
CA GLU A 117 -2.77 0.94 23.00
C GLU A 117 -2.43 -0.48 23.49
N ALA A 118 -1.86 -1.31 22.62
CA ALA A 118 -1.43 -2.67 22.94
C ALA A 118 -0.04 -2.74 23.61
N GLY A 119 0.69 -1.62 23.69
CA GLY A 119 2.08 -1.60 24.15
C GLY A 119 3.04 -2.35 23.22
N ASP A 120 2.73 -2.36 21.92
CA ASP A 120 3.56 -2.98 20.89
C ASP A 120 4.35 -1.91 20.11
N ASP A 121 5.43 -1.43 20.74
CA ASP A 121 6.30 -0.38 20.20
C ASP A 121 6.92 -0.75 18.83
N VAL A 122 7.11 -2.04 18.55
CA VAL A 122 7.73 -2.50 17.29
C VAL A 122 6.74 -2.41 16.14
N THR A 123 5.48 -2.84 16.34
CA THR A 123 4.44 -2.66 15.31
C THR A 123 4.13 -1.17 15.10
N GLU A 124 4.17 -0.37 16.17
CA GLU A 124 4.02 1.08 16.10
C GLU A 124 5.12 1.72 15.23
N ASP A 125 6.39 1.41 15.49
CA ASP A 125 7.55 1.90 14.72
C ASP A 125 7.46 1.51 13.24
N MET A 126 7.06 0.28 12.93
CA MET A 126 6.85 -0.16 11.54
C MET A 126 5.79 0.69 10.83
N CYS A 127 4.66 0.96 11.48
CA CYS A 127 3.61 1.81 10.90
C CYS A 127 4.09 3.25 10.70
N ILE A 128 4.84 3.82 11.65
CA ILE A 128 5.44 5.16 11.55
C ILE A 128 6.43 5.22 10.38
N GLY A 129 7.32 4.23 10.28
CA GLY A 129 8.34 4.15 9.25
C GLY A 129 7.73 4.09 7.85
N TYR A 130 6.74 3.21 7.66
CA TYR A 130 6.09 3.10 6.36
C TYR A 130 5.28 4.35 6.01
N LYS A 131 4.53 4.90 6.97
CA LYS A 131 3.78 6.16 6.78
C LYS A 131 4.70 7.29 6.32
N THR A 132 5.87 7.42 6.96
CA THR A 132 6.88 8.43 6.59
C THR A 132 7.34 8.27 5.14
N SER A 133 7.53 7.03 4.69
CA SER A 133 7.92 6.76 3.30
C SER A 133 6.81 7.13 2.30
N LEU A 134 5.56 6.72 2.58
CA LEU A 134 4.42 7.05 1.71
C LEU A 134 4.19 8.56 1.61
N GLU A 135 4.23 9.30 2.73
CA GLU A 135 4.07 10.76 2.71
C GLU A 135 5.13 11.46 1.85
N LYS A 136 6.37 10.93 1.83
CA LYS A 136 7.44 11.41 0.96
C LYS A 136 7.13 11.16 -0.51
N HIS A 137 6.67 9.95 -0.87
CA HIS A 137 6.25 9.67 -2.25
C HIS A 137 5.07 10.53 -2.66
N MET A 138 4.08 10.71 -1.79
CA MET A 138 2.91 11.56 -2.05
C MET A 138 3.33 13.00 -2.34
N TRP A 139 4.31 13.56 -1.62
CA TRP A 139 4.88 14.86 -1.95
C TRP A 139 5.46 14.89 -3.37
N MET A 140 6.30 13.91 -3.72
CA MET A 140 6.92 13.85 -5.05
C MET A 140 5.89 13.70 -6.17
N LEU A 141 4.87 12.86 -5.98
CA LEU A 141 3.80 12.64 -6.95
C LEU A 141 2.90 13.87 -7.11
N ARG A 142 2.62 14.61 -6.03
CA ARG A 142 1.92 15.90 -6.11
C ARG A 142 2.73 16.90 -6.93
N TYR A 143 4.02 17.02 -6.69
CA TYR A 143 4.90 17.91 -7.45
C TYR A 143 5.00 17.51 -8.93
N TYR A 144 4.93 16.22 -9.23
CA TYR A 144 4.90 15.72 -10.60
C TYR A 144 3.63 16.13 -11.36
N LEU A 145 2.47 16.20 -10.68
CA LEU A 145 1.21 16.61 -11.28
C LEU A 145 1.09 18.13 -11.52
N GLY A 146 1.91 18.94 -10.84
CA GLY A 146 1.86 20.40 -10.86
C GLY A 146 0.79 20.97 -9.93
#